data_AF-A0A2V9KMH3-F1
#
_entry.id   AF-A0A2V9KMH3-F1
#
_cell.length_a   1.000
_cell.length_b   1.000
_cell.length_c   1.000
_cell.angle_alpha   90.00
_cell.angle_beta   90.00
_cell.angle_gamma   90.00
#
_symmetry.space_group_name_H-M   'P 1'
#
loop_
_entity.id
_entity.type
_entity.pdbx_description
1 polymer ?
#
loop_
_entity_poly.entity_id
_entity_poly.type
_entity_poly.pdbx_seq_one_letter_code
_entity_poly.pdbx_strand_id
1 'polypeptide(L)'
;MTVVETVNRTVTTQPLRNLTVYLLTLDQSQPLLELQRRCRKSMARTGAARAFAAYNVCTQCLAEAVELVPRLPSTAATKTDGEGFYKFEGVPPARRYQVVAVKVEDDEPIVITGLTPKLGPQQRATLNLSENDPWTAADPLLNYK
;
A
#
# COMPACT_ATOMS: atom_id res chain seq x y z
N MET A 1 -24.81 -16.67 -23.46
CA MET A 1 -23.97 -17.09 -22.32
C MET A 1 -22.73 -16.23 -22.36
N THR A 2 -22.76 -15.10 -21.67
CA THR A 2 -21.75 -14.05 -21.82
C THR A 2 -20.70 -14.27 -20.75
N VAL A 3 -19.53 -14.75 -21.16
CA VAL A 3 -18.35 -14.80 -20.31
C VAL A 3 -17.92 -13.36 -20.10
N VAL A 4 -18.22 -12.82 -18.93
CA VAL A 4 -17.59 -11.59 -18.45
C VAL A 4 -16.29 -12.04 -17.80
N GLU A 5 -15.19 -11.90 -18.52
CA GLU A 5 -13.85 -12.04 -17.94
C GLU A 5 -13.65 -10.88 -16.95
N THR A 6 -13.95 -11.16 -15.69
CA THR A 6 -13.55 -10.33 -14.56
C THR A 6 -12.03 -10.37 -14.51
N VAL A 7 -11.37 -9.22 -14.61
CA VAL A 7 -9.94 -9.08 -14.30
C VAL A 7 -9.78 -9.29 -12.80
N ASN A 8 -9.76 -10.57 -12.39
CA ASN A 8 -9.44 -10.99 -11.05
C ASN A 8 -7.94 -10.67 -10.85
N ARG A 9 -7.61 -9.53 -10.25
CA ARG A 9 -6.29 -9.39 -9.62
C ARG A 9 -6.20 -10.48 -8.57
N THR A 10 -5.43 -11.51 -8.88
CA THR A 10 -5.26 -12.68 -8.01
C THR A 10 -4.55 -12.17 -6.77
N VAL A 11 -5.17 -12.32 -5.59
CA VAL A 11 -4.48 -12.07 -4.31
C VAL A 11 -3.31 -13.03 -4.27
N THR A 12 -2.12 -12.52 -4.53
CA THR A 12 -0.94 -13.37 -4.59
C THR A 12 -0.61 -13.80 -3.16
N THR A 13 -0.85 -15.07 -2.86
CA THR A 13 -0.30 -15.74 -1.66
C THR A 13 1.21 -15.95 -1.78
N GLN A 14 1.80 -15.52 -2.90
CA GLN A 14 3.23 -15.58 -3.13
C GLN A 14 3.94 -14.56 -2.25
N PRO A 15 5.04 -14.96 -1.61
CA PRO A 15 5.82 -14.06 -0.79
C PRO A 15 6.36 -12.90 -1.63
N LEU A 16 6.25 -11.69 -1.10
CA LEU A 16 6.81 -10.47 -1.69
C LEU A 16 8.33 -10.50 -1.56
N ARG A 17 9.07 -10.98 -2.56
CA ARG A 17 10.53 -11.18 -2.50
C ARG A 17 11.33 -9.95 -2.96
N ASN A 18 12.50 -9.72 -2.34
CA ASN A 18 13.46 -8.69 -2.73
C ASN A 18 12.86 -7.27 -2.86
N LEU A 19 11.79 -7.01 -2.12
CA LEU A 19 11.06 -5.75 -2.12
C LEU A 19 11.64 -4.85 -1.06
N THR A 20 11.99 -3.61 -1.42
CA THR A 20 12.41 -2.62 -0.43
C THR A 20 11.22 -2.19 0.40
N VAL A 21 11.36 -2.32 1.73
CA VAL A 21 10.36 -1.94 2.72
C VAL A 21 10.89 -0.75 3.50
N TYR A 22 10.08 0.29 3.59
CA TYR A 22 10.41 1.55 4.27
C TYR A 22 9.61 1.66 5.56
N LEU A 23 10.28 2.14 6.61
CA LEU A 23 9.68 2.49 7.89
C LEU A 23 9.65 4.02 8.01
N LEU A 24 8.46 4.59 8.06
CA LEU A 24 8.22 6.02 8.12
C LEU A 24 7.54 6.39 9.44
N THR A 25 7.91 7.50 10.07
CA THR A 25 7.06 8.09 11.11
C THR A 25 5.75 8.57 10.49
N LEU A 26 4.75 8.88 11.32
CA LEU A 26 3.49 9.45 10.84
C LEU A 26 3.66 10.84 10.17
N ASP A 27 4.69 11.58 10.55
CA ASP A 27 5.00 12.86 9.91
C ASP A 27 5.69 12.65 8.56
N GLN A 28 6.64 11.72 8.50
CA GLN A 28 7.32 11.31 7.26
C GLN A 28 6.34 10.73 6.23
N SER A 29 5.25 10.09 6.68
CA SER A 29 4.24 9.49 5.80
C SER A 29 3.16 10.47 5.32
N GLN A 30 3.15 11.73 5.76
CA GLN A 30 2.09 12.68 5.38
C GLN A 30 1.84 12.79 3.87
N PRO A 31 2.87 12.93 3.01
CA PRO A 31 2.64 13.01 1.56
C PRO A 31 1.95 11.76 0.99
N LEU A 32 2.31 10.57 1.50
CA LEU A 32 1.66 9.31 1.13
C LEU A 32 0.20 9.28 1.61
N LEU A 33 -0.06 9.72 2.85
CA LEU A 33 -1.41 9.81 3.42
C LEU A 33 -2.31 10.81 2.68
N GLU A 34 -1.75 11.81 2.02
CA GLU A 34 -2.49 12.73 1.15
C GLU A 34 -2.96 12.05 -0.14
N LEU A 35 -2.11 11.25 -0.78
CA LEU A 35 -2.49 10.44 -1.94
C LEU A 35 -3.60 9.44 -1.59
N GLN A 36 -3.50 8.79 -0.41
CA GLN A 36 -4.57 7.94 0.14
C GLN A 36 -5.90 8.67 0.25
N ARG A 37 -5.87 9.84 0.90
CA ARG A 37 -7.07 10.67 1.10
C ARG A 37 -7.67 11.11 -0.23
N ARG A 38 -6.85 11.46 -1.22
CA ARG A 38 -7.31 11.85 -2.56
C ARG A 38 -8.05 10.71 -3.27
N CYS A 39 -7.48 9.50 -3.27
CA CYS A 39 -8.14 8.33 -3.83
C CYS A 39 -9.46 8.01 -3.09
N ARG A 40 -9.44 7.93 -1.76
CA ARG A 40 -10.65 7.65 -0.95
C ARG A 40 -11.77 8.67 -1.17
N LYS A 41 -11.43 9.96 -1.23
CA LYS A 41 -12.39 11.04 -1.49
C LYS A 41 -13.03 10.90 -2.88
N SER A 42 -12.28 10.39 -3.85
CA SER A 42 -12.82 10.12 -5.19
C SER A 42 -13.77 8.93 -5.19
N MET A 43 -13.40 7.84 -4.50
CA MET A 43 -14.21 6.62 -4.37
C MET A 43 -15.53 6.83 -3.61
N ALA A 44 -15.57 7.77 -2.66
CA ALA A 44 -16.79 8.09 -1.91
C ALA A 44 -17.91 8.74 -2.76
N ARG A 45 -17.66 9.06 -4.03
CA ARG A 45 -18.65 9.67 -4.94
C ARG A 45 -19.46 8.58 -5.64
N THR A 46 -20.78 8.63 -5.56
CA THR A 46 -21.68 7.60 -6.11
C THR A 46 -22.02 7.79 -7.60
N GLY A 47 -22.21 6.67 -8.31
CA GLY A 47 -22.70 6.59 -9.69
C GLY A 47 -21.67 6.02 -10.69
N ALA A 48 -22.14 5.26 -11.70
CA ALA A 48 -21.29 4.51 -12.63
C ALA A 48 -20.27 5.38 -13.40
N ALA A 49 -20.69 6.54 -13.94
CA ALA A 49 -19.77 7.48 -14.59
C ALA A 49 -18.73 8.07 -13.63
N ARG A 50 -19.06 8.16 -12.34
CA ARG A 50 -18.14 8.64 -11.29
C ARG A 50 -17.20 7.53 -10.82
N ALA A 51 -17.58 6.27 -10.96
CA ALA A 51 -16.73 5.12 -10.65
C ALA A 51 -15.51 5.06 -11.58
N PHE A 52 -15.69 5.27 -12.88
CA PHE A 52 -14.57 5.34 -13.84
C PHE A 52 -13.62 6.51 -13.53
N ALA A 53 -14.16 7.69 -13.28
CA ALA A 53 -13.36 8.85 -12.88
C ALA A 53 -12.62 8.60 -11.55
N ALA A 54 -13.25 7.94 -10.59
CA ALA A 54 -12.63 7.59 -9.32
C ALA A 54 -11.51 6.56 -9.47
N TYR A 55 -11.70 5.57 -10.32
CA TYR A 55 -10.67 4.60 -10.68
C TYR A 55 -9.43 5.31 -11.23
N ASN A 56 -9.58 6.19 -12.23
CA ASN A 56 -8.46 6.92 -12.82
C ASN A 56 -7.69 7.77 -11.78
N VAL A 57 -8.40 8.43 -10.87
CA VAL A 57 -7.76 9.18 -9.77
C VAL A 57 -6.96 8.25 -8.85
N CYS A 58 -7.50 7.09 -8.50
CA CYS A 58 -6.79 6.13 -7.66
C CYS A 58 -5.57 5.52 -8.38
N THR A 59 -5.68 5.15 -9.65
CA THR A 59 -4.55 4.68 -10.47
C THR A 59 -3.44 5.73 -10.53
N GLN A 60 -3.78 7.00 -10.72
CA GLN A 60 -2.80 8.09 -10.69
C GLN A 60 -2.16 8.25 -9.30
N CYS A 61 -2.95 8.18 -8.21
CA CYS A 61 -2.40 8.22 -6.84
C CYS A 61 -1.41 7.09 -6.58
N LEU A 62 -1.64 5.88 -7.13
CA LEU A 62 -0.72 4.75 -6.96
C LEU A 62 0.58 4.95 -7.74
N ALA A 63 0.48 5.41 -8.99
CA ALA A 63 1.67 5.73 -9.78
C ALA A 63 2.51 6.82 -9.09
N GLU A 64 1.86 7.88 -8.58
CA GLU A 64 2.54 8.91 -7.78
C GLU A 64 3.16 8.33 -6.50
N ALA A 65 2.51 7.37 -5.84
CA ALA A 65 3.04 6.75 -4.63
C ALA A 65 4.30 5.89 -4.92
N VAL A 66 4.34 5.16 -6.04
CA VAL A 66 5.53 4.40 -6.45
C VAL A 66 6.75 5.31 -6.62
N GLU A 67 6.57 6.49 -7.21
CA GLU A 67 7.64 7.47 -7.38
C GLU A 67 8.00 8.20 -6.08
N LEU A 68 7.00 8.45 -5.23
CA LEU A 68 7.15 9.23 -4.01
C LEU A 68 7.85 8.44 -2.90
N VAL A 69 7.43 7.19 -2.65
CA VAL A 69 7.85 6.42 -1.47
C VAL A 69 9.38 6.28 -1.35
N PRO A 70 10.14 5.95 -2.41
CA PRO A 70 11.60 5.84 -2.33
C PRO A 70 12.32 7.15 -2.02
N ARG A 71 11.63 8.29 -2.16
CA ARG A 71 12.17 9.65 -1.97
C ARG A 71 11.76 10.26 -0.63
N LEU A 72 10.84 9.63 0.10
CA LEU A 72 10.44 10.10 1.42
C LEU A 72 11.59 9.91 2.42
N PRO A 73 11.78 10.84 3.38
CA PRO A 73 12.70 10.62 4.48
C PRO A 73 12.20 9.41 5.29
N SER A 74 12.94 8.30 5.26
CA SER A 74 12.61 7.09 6.02
C SER A 74 13.41 7.01 7.31
N THR A 75 12.77 6.53 8.38
CA THR A 75 13.47 6.17 9.63
C THR A 75 14.39 4.98 9.42
N ALA A 76 13.95 4.00 8.63
CA ALA A 76 14.75 2.85 8.24
C ALA A 76 14.24 2.28 6.91
N ALA A 77 15.11 1.53 6.22
CA ALA A 77 14.76 0.74 5.06
C ALA A 77 15.39 -0.65 5.18
N THR A 78 14.70 -1.67 4.69
CA THR A 78 15.17 -3.05 4.63
C THR A 78 14.64 -3.71 3.36
N LYS A 79 15.00 -4.96 3.10
CA LYS A 79 14.44 -5.74 2.00
C LYS A 79 13.76 -6.99 2.52
N THR A 80 12.73 -7.43 1.82
CA THR A 80 12.20 -8.78 2.02
C THR A 80 13.16 -9.83 1.47
N ASP A 81 13.26 -10.96 2.17
CA ASP A 81 14.08 -12.10 1.77
C ASP A 81 13.38 -12.99 0.72
N GLY A 82 13.98 -14.15 0.43
CA GLY A 82 13.44 -15.13 -0.51
C GLY A 82 12.11 -15.77 -0.09
N GLU A 83 11.73 -15.63 1.18
CA GLU A 83 10.47 -16.11 1.75
C GLU A 83 9.48 -14.95 2.01
N GLY A 84 9.85 -13.72 1.64
CA GLY A 84 9.00 -12.54 1.81
C GLY A 84 9.03 -11.95 3.21
N PHE A 85 9.90 -12.43 4.10
CA PHE A 85 10.05 -11.88 5.43
C PHE A 85 11.01 -10.68 5.43
N TYR A 86 10.80 -9.75 6.35
CA TYR A 86 11.66 -8.59 6.52
C TYR A 86 11.75 -8.21 7.99
N LYS A 87 12.79 -7.46 8.34
CA LYS A 87 13.04 -7.00 9.70
C LYS A 87 13.74 -5.65 9.70
N PHE A 88 13.30 -4.78 10.60
CA PHE A 88 14.01 -3.56 10.97
C PHE A 88 14.76 -3.76 12.29
N GLU A 89 15.99 -3.29 12.36
CA GLU A 89 16.84 -3.33 13.55
C GLU A 89 17.17 -1.91 14.02
N GLY A 90 17.36 -1.73 15.33
CA GLY A 90 17.72 -0.42 15.89
C GLY A 90 16.67 0.67 15.73
N VAL A 91 15.39 0.30 15.56
CA VAL A 91 14.29 1.26 15.36
C VAL A 91 14.13 2.15 16.61
N PRO A 92 14.19 3.48 16.48
CA PRO A 92 13.91 4.38 17.58
C PRO A 92 12.49 4.18 18.13
N PRO A 93 12.25 4.38 19.43
CA PRO A 93 10.88 4.32 19.98
C PRO A 93 9.98 5.38 19.33
N ALA A 94 8.77 5.01 18.94
CA ALA A 94 7.73 5.94 18.50
C ALA A 94 6.34 5.40 18.83
N ARG A 95 5.33 6.30 18.82
CA ARG A 95 3.94 5.92 19.07
C ARG A 95 3.41 4.94 18.03
N ARG A 96 3.70 5.18 16.75
CA ARG A 96 3.40 4.32 15.59
C ARG A 96 4.33 4.67 14.44
N TYR A 97 4.62 3.70 13.59
CA TYR A 97 5.23 3.88 12.29
C TYR A 97 4.27 3.43 11.19
N GLN A 98 4.39 4.05 10.03
CA GLN A 98 3.87 3.54 8.77
C GLN A 98 4.95 2.67 8.13
N VAL A 99 4.62 1.43 7.82
CA VAL A 99 5.43 0.59 6.95
C VAL A 99 4.86 0.70 5.54
N VAL A 100 5.73 0.87 4.55
CA VAL A 100 5.32 0.96 3.15
C VAL A 100 6.31 0.21 2.26
N ALA A 101 5.79 -0.43 1.24
CA ALA A 101 6.56 -0.98 0.15
C ALA A 101 5.83 -0.69 -1.17
N VAL A 102 6.59 -0.52 -2.25
CA VAL A 102 6.06 -0.21 -3.58
C VAL A 102 6.76 -1.09 -4.62
N LYS A 103 5.99 -1.61 -5.57
CA LYS A 103 6.50 -2.30 -6.77
C LYS A 103 5.68 -1.92 -7.99
N VAL A 104 6.24 -2.18 -9.15
CA VAL A 104 5.49 -2.21 -10.42
C VAL A 104 5.54 -3.65 -10.92
N GLU A 105 4.39 -4.21 -11.22
CA GLU A 105 4.21 -5.57 -11.72
C GLU A 105 3.29 -5.52 -12.92
N ASP A 106 3.73 -6.05 -14.08
CA ASP A 106 3.00 -5.97 -15.35
C ASP A 106 2.49 -4.55 -15.69
N ASP A 107 3.36 -3.54 -15.49
CA ASP A 107 3.08 -2.10 -15.63
C ASP A 107 2.01 -1.54 -14.67
N GLU A 108 1.57 -2.33 -13.69
CA GLU A 108 0.62 -1.92 -12.68
C GLU A 108 1.32 -1.50 -11.37
N PRO A 109 1.07 -0.29 -10.85
CA PRO A 109 1.63 0.13 -9.58
C PRO A 109 0.94 -0.60 -8.42
N ILE A 110 1.76 -1.17 -7.53
CA ILE A 110 1.31 -1.83 -6.30
C ILE A 110 1.93 -1.12 -5.12
N VAL A 111 1.07 -0.68 -4.19
CA VAL A 111 1.46 0.00 -2.95
C VAL A 111 0.94 -0.82 -1.79
N ILE A 112 1.85 -1.29 -0.95
CA ILE A 112 1.54 -2.09 0.22
C ILE A 112 1.86 -1.25 1.45
N THR A 113 0.90 -1.11 2.37
CA THR A 113 1.10 -0.32 3.57
C THR A 113 0.68 -1.06 4.83
N GLY A 114 1.11 -0.57 5.97
CA GLY A 114 0.74 -1.11 7.27
C GLY A 114 1.10 -0.15 8.39
N LEU A 115 0.43 -0.29 9.53
CA LEU A 115 0.75 0.49 10.73
C LEU A 115 1.35 -0.44 11.79
N THR A 116 2.49 -0.04 12.35
CA THR A 116 3.06 -0.77 13.48
C THR A 116 2.22 -0.56 14.74
N PRO A 117 2.23 -1.51 15.69
CA PRO A 117 1.87 -1.19 17.06
C PRO A 117 2.83 -0.13 17.63
N LYS A 118 2.54 0.35 18.85
CA LYS A 118 3.49 1.20 19.57
C LYS A 118 4.77 0.43 19.85
N LEU A 119 5.90 0.98 19.42
CA LEU A 119 7.21 0.36 19.62
C LEU A 119 7.89 0.99 20.83
N GLY A 120 8.31 0.15 21.76
CA GLY A 120 9.24 0.47 22.84
C GLY A 120 10.69 0.55 22.37
N PRO A 121 11.63 0.89 23.26
CA PRO A 121 13.05 0.98 22.92
C PRO A 121 13.57 -0.35 22.35
N GLN A 122 14.28 -0.27 21.22
CA GLN A 122 14.92 -1.42 20.56
C GLN A 122 13.95 -2.56 20.15
N GLN A 123 12.65 -2.29 20.08
CA GLN A 123 11.68 -3.28 19.62
C GLN A 123 11.79 -3.53 18.11
N ARG A 124 11.53 -4.78 17.74
CA ARG A 124 11.50 -5.24 16.35
C ARG A 124 10.11 -4.98 15.77
N ALA A 125 10.05 -4.56 14.52
CA ALA A 125 8.82 -4.43 13.77
C ALA A 125 8.76 -5.49 12.67
N THR A 126 7.77 -6.37 12.77
CA THR A 126 7.36 -7.28 11.70
C THR A 126 5.86 -7.05 11.50
N LEU A 127 5.44 -6.71 10.29
CA LEU A 127 4.04 -6.69 9.92
C LEU A 127 3.81 -7.69 8.81
N ASN A 128 2.62 -8.26 8.79
CA ASN A 128 2.17 -8.98 7.61
C ASN A 128 1.79 -7.92 6.56
N LEU A 129 2.68 -7.72 5.59
CA LEU A 129 2.42 -6.87 4.44
C LEU A 129 1.51 -7.64 3.50
N SER A 130 0.21 -7.44 3.65
CA SER A 130 -0.75 -7.98 2.70
C SER A 130 -0.91 -7.01 1.53
N GLU A 131 -0.88 -7.51 0.30
CA GLU A 131 -1.26 -6.76 -0.92
C GLU A 131 -2.70 -6.20 -0.85
N ASN A 132 -3.48 -6.59 0.16
CA ASN A 132 -4.85 -6.13 0.41
C ASN A 132 -4.95 -4.72 1.03
N ASP A 133 -3.96 -3.85 0.87
CA ASP A 133 -4.05 -2.48 1.41
C ASP A 133 -5.03 -1.60 0.58
N PRO A 134 -6.01 -0.94 1.23
CA PRO A 134 -7.28 -0.45 0.66
C PRO A 134 -7.24 0.68 -0.39
N TRP A 135 -6.13 0.96 -1.06
CA TRP A 135 -6.11 1.97 -2.13
C TRP A 135 -6.86 1.48 -3.38
N THR A 136 -6.92 0.17 -3.55
CA THR A 136 -7.52 -0.51 -4.71
C THR A 136 -8.42 -1.66 -4.30
N ALA A 137 -9.23 -1.51 -3.24
CA ALA A 137 -10.50 -2.25 -3.21
C ALA A 137 -11.42 -1.68 -4.32
N ALA A 138 -10.95 -1.75 -5.56
CA ALA A 138 -11.72 -1.68 -6.77
C ALA A 138 -12.36 -3.06 -6.94
N ASP A 139 -13.35 -3.31 -6.11
CA ASP A 139 -14.56 -3.86 -6.70
C ASP A 139 -15.78 -3.11 -6.14
N PRO A 140 -16.24 -2.06 -6.85
CA PRO A 140 -17.53 -1.44 -6.56
C PRO A 140 -18.71 -2.43 -6.74
N LEU A 141 -18.51 -3.63 -7.29
CA LEU A 141 -19.53 -4.66 -7.48
C LEU A 141 -19.54 -5.74 -6.37
N LEU A 142 -18.57 -5.78 -5.45
CA LEU A 142 -18.54 -6.77 -4.36
C LEU A 142 -19.32 -6.39 -3.09
N ASN A 143 -19.90 -5.19 -3.02
CA ASN A 143 -20.71 -4.75 -1.87
C ASN A 143 -22.19 -4.50 -2.22
N TYR A 144 -22.76 -5.33 -3.09
CA TYR A 144 -24.21 -5.56 -3.10
C TYR A 144 -24.49 -7.03 -2.75
N LYS A 145 -24.71 -7.28 -1.47
CA LYS A 145 -25.58 -8.35 -0.99
C LYS A 145 -26.54 -7.76 0.03
#